data_AF-A0A397ZRE3-F1
#
_entry.id   AF-A0A397ZRE3-F1
#
_cell.length_a   1.000
_cell.length_b   1.000
_cell.length_c   1.000
_cell.angle_alpha   90.00
_cell.angle_beta   90.00
_cell.angle_gamma   90.00
#
_symmetry.space_group_name_H-M   'P 1'
#
loop_
_entity.id
_entity.type
_entity.pdbx_description
1 polymer ?
#
loop_
_entity_poly.entity_id
_entity_poly.type
_entity_poly.pdbx_seq_one_letter_code
_entity_poly.pdbx_strand_id
1 'polypeptide(L)' 'MILELCSLRSLSDLEINKSGKNVNGVDYKFYFRKGEVGDWKNHLTPEMESRIDMIIEEKLRGSGLSF' A
#
# COMPACT_ATOMS: atom_id res chain seq x y z
N MET A 1 -0.98 -7.81 21.24
CA MET A 1 0.06 -6.82 21.67
C MET A 1 0.87 -6.34 20.48
N ILE A 2 1.60 -7.21 19.76
CA ILE A 2 2.42 -6.80 18.60
C ILE A 2 1.55 -6.35 17.40
N LEU A 3 0.45 -7.05 17.09
CA LEU A 3 -0.43 -6.69 15.97
C LEU A 3 -0.99 -5.26 16.09
N GLU A 4 -1.41 -4.87 17.30
CA GLU A 4 -1.89 -3.51 17.57
C GLU A 4 -0.76 -2.49 17.41
N LEU A 5 0.40 -2.75 18.02
CA LEU A 5 1.57 -1.86 17.92
C LEU A 5 2.02 -1.64 16.48
N CYS A 6 1.99 -2.71 15.66
CA CYS A 6 2.39 -2.69 14.26
C CYS A 6 1.22 -2.40 13.31
N SER A 7 0.02 -2.11 13.83
CA SER A 7 -1.11 -1.79 12.98
C SER A 7 -0.83 -0.48 12.23
N LEU A 8 -1.34 -0.38 11.00
CA LEU A 8 -1.17 0.83 10.21
C LEU A 8 -1.69 2.05 10.97
N ARG A 9 -2.84 1.90 11.63
CA ARG A 9 -3.44 2.95 12.46
C ARG A 9 -2.46 3.42 13.53
N SER A 10 -2.00 2.50 14.39
CA SER A 10 -1.09 2.83 15.50
C SER A 10 0.22 3.44 15.02
N LEU A 11 0.82 2.93 13.95
CA LEU A 11 2.05 3.47 13.41
C LEU A 11 1.85 4.85 12.75
N SER A 12 0.78 5.02 11.95
CA SER A 12 0.47 6.29 11.30
C SER A 12 0.14 7.41 12.29
N ASP A 13 -0.32 7.04 13.48
CA ASP A 13 -0.71 8.00 14.51
C ASP A 13 0.43 8.56 15.36
N LEU A 14 1.62 7.95 15.28
CA LEU A 14 2.81 8.43 16.01
C LEU A 14 3.23 9.83 15.51
N GLU A 15 3.60 10.71 16.45
CA GLU A 15 3.99 12.09 16.14
C GLU A 15 5.13 12.16 15.12
N ILE A 16 6.14 11.28 15.27
CA ILE A 16 7.26 11.19 14.33
C ILE A 16 6.80 10.91 12.90
N ASN A 17 5.70 10.16 12.73
CA ASN A 17 5.15 9.81 11.42
C ASN A 17 4.20 10.87 10.85
N LYS A 18 3.80 11.88 11.64
CA LYS A 18 2.97 13.01 11.19
C LYS A 18 3.79 14.23 10.82
N SER A 19 4.84 14.52 11.58
CA SER A 19 5.61 15.77 11.47
C SER A 19 7.13 15.57 11.30
N GLY A 20 7.64 14.38 11.57
CA GLY A 20 9.08 14.09 11.46
C GLY A 20 9.56 13.91 10.03
N LYS A 21 10.89 13.94 9.86
CA LYS A 21 11.60 13.72 8.59
C LYS A 21 12.70 12.69 8.75
N ASN A 22 12.97 11.93 7.69
CA ASN A 22 14.11 11.03 7.66
C ASN A 22 15.44 11.78 7.41
N VAL A 23 16.56 11.05 7.40
CA VAL A 23 17.91 11.59 7.18
C VAL A 23 18.07 12.31 5.84
N ASN A 24 17.22 12.01 4.87
CA ASN A 24 17.20 12.64 3.54
C ASN A 24 16.20 13.81 3.47
N GLY A 25 15.60 14.21 4.60
CA GLY A 25 14.65 15.32 4.68
C GLY A 25 13.23 14.99 4.21
N VAL A 26 12.90 13.72 3.95
CA VAL A 26 11.56 13.31 3.50
C VAL A 26 10.63 13.18 4.70
N ASP A 27 9.46 13.80 4.63
CA ASP A 27 8.44 13.70 5.69
C ASP A 27 7.98 12.25 5.87
N TYR A 28 7.97 11.75 7.11
CA TYR A 28 7.52 10.40 7.41
C TYR A 28 6.04 10.15 7.07
N LYS A 29 5.22 11.22 7.02
CA LYS A 29 3.80 11.13 6.66
C LYS A 29 3.56 10.53 5.27
N PHE A 30 4.53 10.64 4.37
CA PHE A 30 4.39 10.09 3.01
C PHE A 30 4.44 8.57 2.97
N TYR A 31 4.98 7.92 3.99
CA TYR A 31 5.00 6.45 4.08
C TYR A 31 3.65 5.87 4.53
N PHE A 32 2.79 6.66 5.19
CA PHE A 32 1.49 6.23 5.70
C PHE A 32 0.35 6.86 4.89
N ARG A 33 -0.22 6.09 3.96
CA ARG A 33 -1.39 6.49 3.15
C ARG A 33 -2.67 5.82 3.69
N LYS A 34 -3.76 5.75 2.90
CA LYS A 34 -5.04 5.15 3.33
C LYS A 34 -4.91 3.71 3.87
N GLY A 35 -4.06 2.90 3.23
CA GLY A 35 -3.86 1.50 3.58
C GLY A 35 -5.10 0.62 3.42
N GLU A 36 -5.93 0.97 2.44
CA GLU A 36 -7.17 0.27 2.13
C GLU A 36 -6.98 -0.61 0.89
N VAL A 37 -7.59 -1.79 0.92
CA VAL A 37 -7.66 -2.66 -0.27
C VAL A 37 -8.67 -2.05 -1.25
N GLY A 38 -8.28 -1.97 -2.52
CA GLY A 38 -9.17 -1.50 -3.60
C GLY A 38 -9.09 -0.02 -3.94
N ASP A 39 -8.30 0.80 -3.23
CA ASP A 39 -8.19 2.25 -3.53
C ASP A 39 -7.67 2.52 -4.95
N TRP A 40 -6.96 1.57 -5.57
CA TRP A 40 -6.52 1.66 -6.96
C TRP A 40 -7.67 1.93 -7.95
N LYS A 41 -8.90 1.49 -7.65
CA LYS A 41 -10.10 1.78 -8.46
C LYS A 41 -10.43 3.26 -8.56
N ASN A 42 -9.97 4.07 -7.61
CA ASN A 42 -10.15 5.52 -7.63
C ASN A 42 -9.16 6.23 -8.57
N HIS A 43 -8.11 5.53 -9.03
CA HIS A 43 -7.00 6.12 -9.80
C HIS A 43 -6.82 5.48 -11.18
N LEU A 44 -7.28 4.24 -11.38
CA LEU A 44 -7.16 3.51 -12.63
C LEU A 44 -8.45 3.55 -13.45
N THR A 45 -8.31 3.60 -14.77
CA THR A 45 -9.44 3.34 -15.66
C THR A 45 -9.73 1.84 -15.72
N PRO A 46 -10.95 1.43 -16.10
CA PRO A 46 -11.28 0.00 -16.28
C PRO A 46 -10.37 -0.73 -17.28
N GLU A 47 -9.86 -0.01 -18.29
CA GLU A 47 -8.90 -0.57 -19.25
C GLU A 47 -7.54 -0.86 -18.60
N MET A 48 -7.04 0.04 -17.74
CA MET A 48 -5.78 -0.15 -17.01
C MET A 48 -5.89 -1.29 -16.00
N GLU A 49 -7.02 -1.38 -15.28
CA GLU A 49 -7.37 -2.51 -14.41
C GLU A 49 -7.27 -3.84 -15.15
N SER A 50 -8.03 -3.97 -16.24
CA SER A 50 -8.06 -5.21 -17.03
C SER A 50 -6.68 -5.58 -17.57
N ARG A 51 -5.90 -4.59 -18.01
CA ARG A 51 -4.53 -4.83 -18.48
C ARG A 51 -3.62 -5.38 -17.38
N ILE A 52 -3.72 -4.86 -16.15
CA ILE A 52 -2.93 -5.33 -15.02
C ILE A 52 -3.36 -6.76 -14.65
N ASP A 53 -4.66 -7.03 -14.60
CA ASP A 53 -5.19 -8.37 -14.28
C ASP A 53 -4.67 -9.43 -15.25
N MET A 54 -4.68 -9.14 -16.56
CA MET A 54 -4.12 -10.04 -17.58
C MET A 54 -2.62 -10.30 -17.37
N ILE A 55 -1.84 -9.26 -17.03
CA ILE A 55 -0.40 -9.41 -16.78
C ILE A 55 -0.16 -10.28 -15.54
N ILE A 56 -0.91 -10.06 -14.46
CA ILE A 56 -0.80 -10.83 -13.23
C ILE A 56 -1.14 -12.30 -13.50
N GLU A 57 -2.24 -12.58 -14.18
CA GLU A 57 -2.64 -13.94 -14.54
C GLU A 57 -1.55 -14.63 -15.38
N GLU A 58 -1.04 -13.97 -16.42
CA GLU A 58 0.00 -14.53 -17.28
C GLU A 58 1.28 -14.87 -16.49
N LYS A 59 1.73 -13.96 -15.61
CA LYS A 59 3.00 -14.13 -14.86
C LYS A 59 2.88 -15.08 -13.68
N LEU A 60 1.71 -15.19 -13.07
CA LEU A 60 1.48 -16.11 -11.95
C LEU A 60 1.00 -17.50 -12.39
N ARG A 61 0.64 -17.68 -13.66
CA ARG A 61 0.18 -18.98 -14.17
C ARG A 61 1.20 -20.09 -13.88
N GLY A 62 0.75 -21.13 -13.18
CA GLY A 62 1.58 -22.28 -12.80
C GLY A 62 2.49 -22.07 -11.60
N SER A 63 2.49 -20.87 -10.99
CA SER A 63 3.26 -20.60 -9.76
C SER A 63 2.59 -21.13 -8.48
N GLY A 64 1.29 -21.45 -8.54
CA GLY A 64 0.48 -21.82 -7.37
C GLY A 64 0.01 -20.61 -6.54
N LEU A 65 0.31 -19.38 -6.96
CA LEU A 65 -0.15 -18.14 -6.31
C LEU A 65 -1.49 -17.66 -6.91
N SER A 66 -2.40 -17.24 -6.04
CA SER A 66 -3.68 -16.60 -6.36
C SER A 66 -3.99 -15.50 -5.34
N PHE A 67 -4.59 -14.40 -5.78
CA PHE A 67 -4.92 -13.24 -4.95
C PHE A 67 -6.35 -12.75 -5.21
#